data_AF-A0A4P6JQ40-F1
#
_entry.id   AF-A0A4P6JQ40-F1
#
_cell.length_a   1.000
_cell.length_b   1.000
_cell.length_c   1.000
_cell.angle_alpha   90.00
_cell.angle_beta   90.00
_cell.angle_gamma   90.00
#
_symmetry.space_group_name_H-M   'P 1'
#
loop_
_entity.id
_entity.type
_entity.pdbx_description
1 polymer ?
#
loop_
_entity_poly.entity_id
_entity_poly.type
_entity_poly.pdbx_seq_one_letter_code
_entity_poly.pdbx_strand_id
1 'polypeptide(L)' 'MYYLIRIKGHLDTAWQSQFADLSIHSEETGATLLSGNVPDQPALYGLLSKLSQLGVTLLSLQIEEPRKPEKGP' A
#
# COMPACT_ATOMS: atom_id res chain seq x y z
N MET A 1 -8.63 -8.66 0.26
CA MET A 1 -9.19 -7.28 0.23
C MET A 1 -8.15 -6.39 -0.43
N TYR A 2 -8.59 -5.40 -1.22
CA TYR A 2 -7.66 -4.46 -1.84
C TYR A 2 -7.39 -3.31 -0.87
N TYR A 3 -6.12 -3.10 -0.52
CA TYR A 3 -5.72 -2.07 0.44
C TYR A 3 -5.00 -0.94 -0.26
N LEU A 4 -5.17 0.27 0.28
CA LEU A 4 -4.43 1.47 -0.08
C LEU A 4 -3.72 1.97 1.18
N ILE A 5 -2.40 2.01 1.12
CA ILE A 5 -1.54 2.35 2.24
C ILE A 5 -0.68 3.52 1.82
N ARG A 6 -0.94 4.69 2.40
CA ARG A 6 -0.10 5.87 2.17
C ARG A 6 0.90 6.04 3.28
N ILE A 7 2.15 6.27 2.91
CA ILE A 7 3.25 6.57 3.82
C ILE A 7 3.90 7.89 3.44
N LYS A 8 4.54 8.54 4.41
CA LYS A 8 5.31 9.78 4.20
C LYS A 8 6.67 9.45 3.58
N GLY A 9 7.06 10.22 2.57
CA GLY A 9 8.35 10.07 1.88
C GLY A 9 8.32 8.99 0.80
N HIS A 10 9.50 8.65 0.30
CA HIS A 10 9.70 7.65 -0.75
C HIS A 10 10.31 6.37 -0.18
N LEU A 11 9.83 5.22 -0.67
CA LEU A 11 10.46 3.93 -0.43
C LEU A 11 11.66 3.77 -1.37
N ASP A 12 12.82 3.50 -0.77
CA ASP A 12 14.03 3.21 -1.52
C ASP A 12 13.82 1.95 -2.40
N THR A 13 14.41 1.94 -3.59
CA THR A 13 14.16 0.95 -4.65
C THR A 13 14.47 -0.48 -4.19
N ALA A 14 15.42 -0.64 -3.27
CA ALA A 14 15.74 -1.93 -2.66
C ALA A 14 14.56 -2.55 -1.90
N TRP A 15 13.72 -1.73 -1.26
CA TRP A 15 12.57 -2.18 -0.49
C TRP A 15 11.34 -2.47 -1.35
N GLN A 16 11.26 -1.86 -2.53
CA GLN A 16 10.17 -2.13 -3.48
C GLN A 16 10.08 -3.62 -3.85
N SER A 17 11.23 -4.30 -3.92
CA SER A 17 11.29 -5.75 -4.18
C SER A 17 10.62 -6.61 -3.10
N GLN A 18 10.56 -6.14 -1.84
CA GLN A 18 9.95 -6.86 -0.73
C GLN A 18 8.43 -6.68 -0.65
N PHE A 19 7.88 -5.79 -1.47
CA PHE A 19 6.46 -5.49 -1.58
C PHE A 19 5.92 -5.82 -2.98
N ALA A 20 6.55 -6.75 -3.71
CA ALA A 20 6.27 -7.03 -5.14
C ALA A 20 4.81 -7.37 -5.48
N ASP A 21 4.01 -7.82 -4.50
CA ASP A 21 2.58 -8.07 -4.68
C ASP A 21 1.72 -6.79 -4.61
N LEU A 22 2.33 -5.65 -4.25
CA LEU A 22 1.73 -4.33 -4.15
C LEU A 22 2.31 -3.41 -5.22
N SER A 23 1.43 -2.69 -5.90
CA SER A 23 1.80 -1.56 -6.73
C SER A 23 2.30 -0.42 -5.84
N ILE A 24 3.44 0.17 -6.18
CA ILE A 24 4.02 1.30 -5.46
C ILE A 24 4.02 2.52 -6.38
N HIS A 25 3.41 3.60 -5.92
CA HIS A 25 3.33 4.85 -6.65
C HIS A 25 3.80 6.02 -5.78
N SER A 26 4.74 6.81 -6.28
CA SER A 26 5.14 8.06 -5.62
C SER A 26 4.16 9.18 -5.99
N GLU A 27 3.54 9.80 -5.00
CA GLU A 27 2.63 10.93 -5.18
C GLU A 27 3.42 12.26 -5.24
N GLU A 28 2.91 13.24 -6.00
CA GLU A 28 3.52 14.59 -6.13
C GLU A 28 3.61 15.33 -4.79
N THR A 29 2.81 14.93 -3.80
CA THR A 29 2.80 15.45 -2.42
C THR A 29 4.02 15.00 -1.61
N GLY A 30 4.89 14.15 -2.17
CA GLY A 30 6.04 13.56 -1.47
C GLY A 30 5.67 12.36 -0.59
N ALA A 31 4.49 11.77 -0.82
CA ALA A 31 4.06 10.52 -0.20
C ALA A 31 4.27 9.33 -1.15
N THR A 32 4.21 8.13 -0.60
CA THR A 32 4.17 6.88 -1.39
C THR A 32 2.88 6.14 -1.09
N LEU A 33 2.18 5.74 -2.15
CA LEU A 33 1.00 4.89 -2.11
C LEU A 33 1.43 3.46 -2.44
N LEU A 34 1.16 2.53 -1.52
CA LEU A 34 1.21 1.09 -1.78
C LEU A 34 -0.23 0.60 -1.94
N SER A 35 -0.53 -0.09 -3.03
CA SER A 35 -1.86 -0.62 -3.29
C SER A 35 -1.84 -2.04 -3.83
N GLY A 36 -2.74 -2.89 -3.35
CA GLY A 36 -2.78 -4.28 -3.79
C GLY A 36 -3.68 -5.17 -2.95
N ASN A 37 -3.80 -6.42 -3.41
CA ASN A 37 -4.53 -7.43 -2.67
C ASN A 37 -3.68 -7.97 -1.53
N VAL A 38 -4.21 -7.90 -0.32
CA VAL A 38 -3.62 -8.56 0.85
C VAL A 38 -4.49 -9.79 1.20
N PRO A 39 -3.89 -10.98 1.34
CA PRO A 39 -4.62 -12.23 1.47
C PRO A 39 -5.38 -12.34 2.81
N ASP A 40 -4.80 -11.83 3.90
CA ASP A 40 -5.38 -11.90 5.23
C ASP A 40 -4.90 -10.74 6.13
N GLN A 41 -5.48 -10.65 7.34
CA GLN A 41 -5.10 -9.65 8.33
C GLN A 41 -3.64 -9.81 8.83
N PRO A 42 -3.13 -11.02 9.13
CA PRO A 42 -1.72 -11.21 9.47
C PRO A 42 -0.74 -10.66 8.43
N ALA A 43 -0.98 -10.87 7.14
CA ALA A 43 -0.16 -10.32 6.07
C ALA A 43 -0.18 -8.78 6.07
N LEU A 44 -1.34 -8.17 6.33
CA LEU A 44 -1.47 -6.72 6.49
C LEU A 44 -0.63 -6.22 7.68
N TYR A 45 -0.76 -6.85 8.85
CA TYR A 45 0.01 -6.46 10.03
C TYR A 45 1.52 -6.65 9.83
N GLY A 46 1.94 -7.71 9.14
CA GLY A 46 3.33 -7.93 8.76
C GLY A 46 3.85 -6.81 7.86
N LEU A 47 3.05 -6.36 6.89
CA LEU A 47 3.36 -5.24 6.02
C LEU A 47 3.52 -3.93 6.80
N LEU A 48 2.57 -3.60 7.68
CA LEU A 48 2.62 -2.41 8.52
C LEU A 48 3.83 -2.44 9.48
N SER A 49 4.16 -3.62 10.02
CA SER A 49 5.34 -3.79 10.85
C SER A 49 6.64 -3.53 10.08
N LYS A 50 6.75 -4.00 8.81
CA LYS A 50 7.91 -3.70 7.97
C LYS A 50 8.04 -2.21 7.73
N LEU A 51 6.95 -1.52 7.40
CA LEU A 51 6.93 -0.06 7.24
C LEU A 51 7.38 0.65 8.52
N SER A 52 6.91 0.20 9.68
CA SER A 52 7.35 0.74 10.97
C SER A 52 8.84 0.53 11.24
N GLN A 53 9.42 -0.61 10.83
CA GLN A 53 10.86 -0.88 10.98
C GLN A 53 11.72 0.03 10.09
N LEU A 54 11.17 0.53 8.98
CA LEU A 54 11.82 1.51 8.11
C LEU A 54 11.76 2.94 8.67
N GLY A 55 11.05 3.16 9.78
CA GLY A 55 10.84 4.48 10.34
C GLY A 55 9.96 5.38 9.47
N VAL A 56 9.24 4.82 8.49
CA VAL A 56 8.30 5.62 7.68
C VAL A 56 7.01 5.88 8.46
N THR A 57 6.44 7.05 8.27
CA THR A 57 5.16 7.42 8.91
C THR A 57 4.00 6.93 8.05
N LEU A 58 3.11 6.12 8.63
CA LEU A 58 1.82 5.79 8.01
C LEU A 58 0.90 7.01 8.03
N LEU A 59 0.46 7.44 6.85
CA LEU A 59 -0.45 8.58 6.68
C LEU A 59 -1.91 8.13 6.64
N SER A 60 -2.20 7.05 5.91
CA SER A 60 -3.56 6.49 5.83
C SER A 60 -3.55 5.01 5.45
N LEU A 61 -4.54 4.28 5.96
CA LEU A 61 -4.86 2.91 5.56
C LEU A 61 -6.34 2.87 5.15
N GLN A 62 -6.62 2.42 3.94
CA GLN A 62 -7.97 2.31 3.39
C GLN A 62 -8.16 0.95 2.73
N ILE A 63 -9.42 0.53 2.65
CA ILE A 63 -9.84 -0.66 1.90
C ILE A 63 -10.65 -0.15 0.72
N GLU A 64 -10.27 -0.56 -0.49
CA GLU A 64 -11.16 -0.48 -1.63
C GLU A 64 -11.90 -1.80 -1.74
N GLU A 65 -13.23 -1.72 -1.69
CA GLU A 65 -14.03 -2.80 -2.23
C GLU A 65 -13.74 -2.88 -3.73
N PRO A 66 -13.57 -4.10 -4.30
CA PRO A 66 -13.40 -4.22 -5.73
C PRO A 66 -14.57 -3.51 -6.40
N ARG A 67 -14.29 -2.43 -7.15
CA ARG A 67 -15.32 -1.74 -7.93
C ARG A 67 -16.03 -2.82 -8.73
N LYS A 68 -17.31 -3.05 -8.45
CA LYS A 68 -18.16 -3.78 -9.39
C LYS A 68 -17.98 -3.05 -10.73
N PRO A 69 -17.66 -3.74 -11.83
CA PRO A 69 -17.67 -3.08 -13.12
C PRO A 69 -19.05 -2.47 -13.27
N GLU A 70 -19.11 -1.13 -13.33
CA GLU A 70 -20.34 -0.43 -13.69
C GLU A 70 -20.70 -0.99 -15.07
N LYS A 71 -21.77 -1.79 -15.12
CA LYS A 71 -22.37 -2.15 -16.39
C LYS A 71 -22.85 -0.84 -16.99
N GLY A 72 -22.07 -0.33 -17.95
CA GLY A 72 -22.49 0.78 -18.79
C GLY A 72 -23.81 0.43 -19.50
N PRO A 73 -24.63 1.45 -19.81
CA PRO A 73 -25.94 1.27 -20.45
C PRO A 73 -25.86 0.53 -21.79
#